data_AF-A0A6F8YCR0-F1
#
_entry.id   AF-A0A6F8YCR0-F1
#
_cell.length_a   1.000
_cell.length_b   1.000
_cell.length_c   1.000
_cell.angle_alpha   90.00
_cell.angle_beta   90.00
_cell.angle_gamma   90.00
#
_symmetry.space_group_name_H-M   'P 1'
#
loop_
_entity.id
_entity.type
_entity.pdbx_description
1 polymer ?
#
loop_
_entity_poly.entity_id
_entity_poly.type
_entity_poly.pdbx_seq_one_letter_code
_entity_poly.pdbx_strand_id
1 'polypeptide(L)'
;MVALPADRPAATRRPARGRTARLLRHHPVTVVVTGPYVLLVVAPALVFDNPDTGFVLKLVLVAGVTVAATETLVRLATHRRGRRVVRAAPQGPADPRVFAVARVVAVVSIVADVVAAFAGRGTIAAQLAAEVTPSPVAGVAALFFGWKYLAVALLLYAVLRGQAQAGSFYRWAAGLIAAQLAVAALTAITAPVAAYLVVVAAAGTVAGVVRGTHVVAALAVLLLLWPGLFALRNDIRLAGGVPVDTTVTAHDRLRLDLQMARLEPYTVPADVGQPDLVQVVAYGLVPRVLAPDRSTISTGARINQYLGGSATSSYSFLSIGNVYFLDGLGGVIVFFGLWTALAVLLTSRVRGAPGPVRLSLFCFVVAGPLCWSSTYPDMMIAVLQYTVAALPVFFVLRATRAVAGQARHRAAPA
;
A
#
# COMPACT_ATOMS: atom_id res chain seq x y z
N MET A 1 -26.62 45.91 -37.95
CA MET A 1 -26.36 44.80 -36.99
C MET A 1 -25.08 44.10 -37.43
N VAL A 2 -23.97 44.39 -36.76
CA VAL A 2 -22.65 43.82 -37.06
C VAL A 2 -22.48 42.58 -36.20
N ALA A 3 -22.30 41.41 -36.81
CA ALA A 3 -22.06 40.15 -36.13
C ALA A 3 -20.62 40.15 -35.57
N LEU A 4 -20.50 40.04 -34.24
CA LEU A 4 -19.23 39.84 -33.55
C LEU A 4 -18.69 38.43 -33.84
N PRO A 5 -17.39 38.26 -34.15
CA PRO A 5 -16.79 36.95 -34.35
C PRO A 5 -16.64 36.21 -33.02
N ALA A 6 -16.98 34.93 -33.03
CA ALA A 6 -16.89 34.01 -31.90
C ALA A 6 -15.47 33.97 -31.31
N ASP A 7 -15.39 34.21 -30.00
CA ASP A 7 -14.21 33.99 -29.17
C ASP A 7 -13.67 32.58 -29.38
N ARG A 8 -12.44 32.50 -29.91
CA ARG A 8 -11.66 31.26 -29.92
C ARG A 8 -11.27 30.94 -28.47
N PRO A 9 -11.53 29.73 -27.95
CA PRO A 9 -11.08 29.37 -26.62
C PRO A 9 -9.56 29.42 -26.56
N ALA A 10 -9.04 30.23 -25.64
CA ALA A 10 -7.62 30.39 -25.37
C ALA A 10 -6.95 29.02 -25.19
N ALA A 11 -6.05 28.69 -26.12
CA ALA A 11 -5.18 27.52 -25.99
C ALA A 11 -4.34 27.68 -24.71
N THR A 12 -4.73 26.95 -23.67
CA THR A 12 -3.98 26.87 -22.41
C THR A 12 -2.60 26.27 -22.71
N ARG A 13 -1.60 27.14 -22.87
CA ARG A 13 -0.18 26.76 -22.96
C ARG A 13 0.18 25.96 -21.71
N ARG A 14 0.32 24.64 -21.87
CA ARG A 14 0.81 23.76 -20.82
C ARG A 14 2.25 24.19 -20.47
N PRO A 15 2.56 24.50 -19.21
CA PRO A 15 3.91 24.90 -18.84
C PRO A 15 4.90 23.77 -19.16
N ALA A 16 6.08 24.15 -19.65
CA ALA A 16 7.19 23.24 -19.91
C ALA A 16 7.53 22.49 -18.61
N ARG A 17 7.20 21.20 -18.56
CA ARG A 17 7.39 20.36 -17.36
C ARG A 17 8.80 19.76 -17.37
N GLY A 18 9.52 19.95 -16.26
CA GLY A 18 10.90 19.47 -16.08
C GLY A 18 11.07 17.94 -16.20
N ARG A 19 12.32 17.51 -16.40
CA ARG A 19 12.72 16.09 -16.63
C ARG A 19 12.23 15.13 -15.54
N THR A 20 12.17 15.56 -14.28
CA THR A 20 11.67 14.77 -13.14
C THR A 20 10.18 14.45 -13.25
N ALA A 21 9.36 15.42 -13.68
CA ALA A 21 7.94 15.20 -13.95
C ALA A 21 7.71 14.25 -15.14
N ARG A 22 8.71 14.09 -16.02
CA ARG A 22 8.69 13.15 -17.14
C ARG A 22 8.97 11.71 -16.65
N LEU A 23 9.98 11.52 -15.81
CA LEU A 23 10.30 10.22 -15.17
C LEU A 23 9.14 9.68 -14.33
N LEU A 24 8.55 10.52 -13.46
CA LEU A 24 7.35 10.19 -12.67
C LEU A 24 6.16 9.71 -13.51
N ARG A 25 6.07 10.14 -14.78
CA ARG A 25 5.01 9.72 -15.70
C ARG A 25 5.37 8.44 -16.45
N HIS A 26 6.64 8.21 -16.74
CA HIS A 26 7.10 7.05 -17.50
C HIS A 26 7.30 5.81 -16.63
N HIS A 27 7.71 5.96 -15.36
CA HIS A 27 7.97 4.85 -14.44
C HIS A 27 7.37 5.06 -13.02
N PRO A 28 6.05 5.30 -12.92
CA PRO A 28 5.38 5.53 -11.64
C PRO A 28 5.49 4.36 -10.66
N VAL A 29 5.48 3.09 -11.11
CA VAL A 29 5.62 1.95 -10.19
C VAL A 29 7.05 1.93 -9.63
N THR A 30 8.04 2.16 -10.48
CA THR A 30 9.44 2.28 -10.07
C THR A 30 9.61 3.34 -9.00
N VAL A 31 9.07 4.55 -9.22
CA VAL A 31 9.19 5.63 -8.22
C VAL A 31 8.48 5.28 -6.92
N VAL A 32 7.30 4.67 -6.97
CA VAL A 32 6.55 4.26 -5.78
C VAL A 32 7.30 3.22 -4.95
N VAL A 33 7.91 2.22 -5.61
CA VAL A 33 8.59 1.12 -4.94
C VAL A 33 9.97 1.55 -4.45
N THR A 34 10.77 2.19 -5.30
CA THR A 34 12.17 2.53 -5.00
C THR A 34 12.33 3.82 -4.23
N GLY A 35 11.39 4.77 -4.36
CA GLY A 35 11.45 6.08 -3.74
C GLY A 35 11.66 6.03 -2.21
N PRO A 36 10.87 5.23 -1.46
CA PRO A 36 11.08 5.06 -0.02
C PRO A 36 12.47 4.53 0.33
N TYR A 37 13.03 3.59 -0.44
CA TYR A 37 14.37 3.07 -0.18
C TYR A 37 15.47 4.08 -0.48
N VAL A 38 15.36 4.82 -1.58
CA VAL A 38 16.33 5.87 -1.91
C VAL A 38 16.34 6.94 -0.82
N LEU A 39 15.17 7.37 -0.37
CA LEU A 39 15.04 8.43 0.61
C LEU A 39 15.38 8.00 2.03
N LEU A 40 14.89 6.84 2.48
CA LEU A 40 14.94 6.44 3.89
C LEU A 40 16.05 5.44 4.20
N VAL A 41 16.72 4.89 3.18
CA VAL A 41 17.82 3.92 3.36
C VAL A 41 19.09 4.44 2.71
N VAL A 42 19.06 4.73 1.41
CA VAL A 42 20.28 5.14 0.69
C VAL A 42 20.78 6.51 1.14
N ALA A 43 19.88 7.51 1.23
CA ALA A 43 20.30 8.83 1.66
C ALA A 43 20.88 8.84 3.10
N PRO A 44 20.25 8.19 4.11
CA PRO A 44 20.88 8.05 5.42
C PRO A 44 22.20 7.28 5.40
N ALA A 45 22.32 6.20 4.63
CA ALA A 45 23.57 5.43 4.53
C ALA A 45 24.75 6.32 4.07
N LEU A 46 24.49 7.20 3.08
CA LEU A 46 25.49 8.13 2.54
C LEU A 46 25.75 9.32 3.47
N VAL A 47 24.72 9.87 4.11
CA VAL A 47 24.86 11.05 4.99
C VAL A 47 25.56 10.71 6.31
N PHE A 48 25.37 9.49 6.80
CA PHE A 48 25.93 9.02 8.08
C PHE A 48 27.11 8.05 7.90
N ASP A 49 27.75 8.04 6.73
CA ASP A 49 28.94 7.23 6.41
C ASP A 49 28.84 5.78 6.91
N ASN A 50 27.73 5.11 6.59
CA ASN A 50 27.50 3.74 7.05
C ASN A 50 28.59 2.81 6.46
N PRO A 51 29.31 2.01 7.27
CA PRO A 51 30.38 1.14 6.78
C PRO A 51 29.89 0.12 5.74
N ASP A 52 28.64 -0.31 5.86
CA ASP A 52 28.02 -1.34 5.03
C ASP A 52 27.27 -0.74 3.83
N THR A 53 27.58 0.52 3.48
CA THR A 53 26.94 1.26 2.38
C THR A 53 27.03 0.48 1.05
N GLY A 54 28.15 -0.21 0.80
CA GLY A 54 28.32 -1.02 -0.41
C GLY A 54 27.26 -2.13 -0.52
N PHE A 55 27.00 -2.84 0.57
CA PHE A 55 25.98 -3.88 0.66
C PHE A 55 24.56 -3.30 0.51
N VAL A 56 24.26 -2.22 1.23
CA VAL A 56 22.96 -1.52 1.16
C VAL A 56 22.67 -1.04 -0.25
N LEU A 57 23.64 -0.38 -0.89
CA LEU A 57 23.52 0.09 -2.27
C LEU A 57 23.30 -1.05 -3.24
N LYS A 58 24.05 -2.16 -3.10
CA LYS A 58 23.88 -3.35 -3.95
C LYS A 58 22.44 -3.87 -3.89
N LEU A 59 21.87 -4.04 -2.70
CA LEU A 59 20.49 -4.54 -2.56
C LEU A 59 19.44 -3.59 -3.16
N VAL A 60 19.54 -2.29 -2.83
CA VAL A 60 18.60 -1.29 -3.36
C VAL A 60 18.75 -1.14 -4.87
N LEU A 61 19.97 -1.21 -5.39
CA LEU A 61 20.25 -1.15 -6.83
C LEU A 61 19.69 -2.36 -7.56
N VAL A 62 19.90 -3.58 -7.05
CA VAL A 62 19.34 -4.80 -7.65
C VAL A 62 17.82 -4.70 -7.71
N ALA A 63 17.16 -4.42 -6.58
CA ALA A 63 15.71 -4.26 -6.55
C ALA A 63 15.25 -3.13 -7.49
N GLY A 64 15.92 -1.98 -7.46
CA GLY A 64 15.56 -0.82 -8.28
C GLY A 64 15.71 -1.07 -9.78
N VAL A 65 16.81 -1.70 -10.21
CA VAL A 65 17.05 -2.10 -11.60
C VAL A 65 16.02 -3.14 -12.03
N THR A 66 15.72 -4.14 -11.19
CA THR A 66 14.67 -5.13 -11.47
C THR A 66 13.33 -4.43 -11.70
N VAL A 67 12.87 -3.57 -10.78
CA VAL A 67 11.59 -2.87 -10.91
C VAL A 67 11.57 -1.99 -12.17
N ALA A 68 12.63 -1.21 -12.42
CA ALA A 68 12.72 -0.34 -13.59
C ALA A 68 12.72 -1.13 -14.91
N ALA A 69 13.51 -2.21 -14.99
CA ALA A 69 13.59 -3.08 -16.15
C ALA A 69 12.24 -3.76 -16.41
N THR A 70 11.64 -4.37 -15.38
CA THR A 70 10.32 -5.00 -15.49
C THR A 70 9.25 -4.01 -15.93
N GLU A 71 9.17 -2.82 -15.31
CA GLU A 71 8.18 -1.82 -15.70
C GLU A 71 8.38 -1.39 -17.17
N THR A 72 9.63 -1.23 -17.60
CA THR A 72 9.97 -0.92 -18.99
C THR A 72 9.52 -2.03 -19.94
N LEU A 73 9.90 -3.28 -19.66
CA LEU A 73 9.58 -4.44 -20.50
C LEU A 73 8.08 -4.66 -20.62
N VAL A 74 7.35 -4.63 -19.50
CA VAL A 74 5.89 -4.79 -19.49
C VAL A 74 5.20 -3.64 -20.21
N ARG A 75 5.66 -2.39 -20.04
CA ARG A 75 5.14 -1.24 -20.80
C ARG A 75 5.38 -1.38 -22.29
N LEU A 76 6.57 -1.79 -22.72
CA LEU A 76 6.89 -2.01 -24.13
C LEU A 76 6.01 -3.10 -24.73
N ALA A 77 5.86 -4.23 -24.04
CA ALA A 77 5.01 -5.35 -24.47
C ALA A 77 3.52 -4.94 -24.56
N THR A 78 3.04 -4.17 -23.58
CA THR A 78 1.65 -3.70 -23.52
C THR A 78 1.35 -2.58 -24.53
N HIS A 79 2.30 -1.67 -24.77
CA HIS A 79 2.13 -0.59 -25.74
C HIS A 79 1.99 -1.11 -27.18
N ARG A 80 2.76 -2.14 -27.55
CA ARG A 80 2.64 -2.81 -28.86
C ARG A 80 1.25 -3.44 -29.06
N ARG A 81 0.68 -4.03 -28.00
CA ARG A 81 -0.68 -4.61 -28.03
C ARG A 81 -1.78 -3.53 -28.00
N GLY A 82 -1.59 -2.46 -27.24
CA GLY A 82 -2.57 -1.38 -27.08
C GLY A 82 -2.87 -0.60 -28.36
N ARG A 83 -1.87 -0.39 -29.23
CA ARG A 83 -2.10 0.24 -30.55
C ARG A 83 -3.10 -0.51 -31.44
N ARG A 84 -3.29 -1.83 -31.22
CA ARG A 84 -4.24 -2.65 -31.99
C ARG A 84 -5.66 -2.65 -31.39
N VAL A 85 -5.82 -2.38 -30.09
CA VAL A 85 -7.07 -2.59 -29.34
C VAL A 85 -7.83 -1.28 -29.04
N VAL A 86 -7.15 -0.12 -29.03
CA VAL A 86 -7.72 1.17 -28.59
C VAL A 86 -8.83 1.72 -29.50
N ARG A 87 -9.16 1.09 -30.63
CA ARG A 87 -10.28 1.50 -31.48
C ARG A 87 -11.68 1.15 -30.96
N ALA A 88 -11.84 0.35 -29.89
CA ALA A 88 -13.15 -0.26 -29.61
C ALA A 88 -13.65 -0.27 -28.15
N ALA A 89 -13.07 0.47 -27.20
CA ALA A 89 -13.57 0.45 -25.81
C ALA A 89 -14.36 1.72 -25.47
N PRO A 90 -15.71 1.68 -25.44
CA PRO A 90 -16.50 2.79 -24.96
C PRO A 90 -16.15 3.04 -23.50
N GLN A 91 -15.83 4.30 -23.17
CA GLN A 91 -15.85 4.74 -21.79
C GLN A 91 -17.29 4.63 -21.33
N GLY A 92 -17.63 3.56 -20.60
CA GLY A 92 -18.99 3.37 -20.09
C GLY A 92 -19.50 4.59 -19.34
N PRO A 93 -20.81 4.81 -19.24
CA PRO A 93 -21.37 5.99 -18.59
C PRO A 93 -20.92 6.10 -17.13
N ALA A 94 -20.82 7.34 -16.63
CA ALA A 94 -20.55 7.60 -15.22
C ALA A 94 -21.72 7.06 -14.37
N ASP A 95 -21.43 6.05 -13.54
CA ASP A 95 -22.38 5.52 -12.56
C ASP A 95 -22.19 6.18 -11.17
N PRO A 96 -23.07 7.11 -10.74
CA PRO A 96 -22.94 7.83 -9.47
C PRO A 96 -22.93 6.91 -8.24
N ARG A 97 -23.40 5.66 -8.38
CA ARG A 97 -23.44 4.68 -7.28
C ARG A 97 -22.07 4.27 -6.79
N VAL A 98 -21.03 4.34 -7.63
CA VAL A 98 -19.67 3.96 -7.22
C VAL A 98 -19.14 4.86 -6.11
N PHE A 99 -19.43 6.17 -6.16
CA PHE A 99 -19.04 7.09 -5.10
C PHE A 99 -19.82 6.82 -3.80
N ALA A 100 -21.10 6.45 -3.87
CA ALA A 100 -21.85 6.03 -2.69
C ALA A 100 -21.27 4.77 -2.05
N VAL A 101 -20.97 3.74 -2.85
CA VAL A 101 -20.32 2.51 -2.38
C VAL A 101 -18.95 2.82 -1.77
N ALA A 102 -18.15 3.70 -2.39
CA ALA A 102 -16.85 4.09 -1.86
C ALA A 102 -16.95 4.72 -0.45
N ARG A 103 -17.95 5.55 -0.21
CA ARG A 103 -18.20 6.17 1.12
C ARG A 103 -18.60 5.13 2.16
N VAL A 104 -19.49 4.20 1.80
CA VAL A 104 -19.90 3.11 2.70
C VAL A 104 -18.68 2.25 3.07
N VAL A 105 -17.88 1.85 2.09
CA VAL A 105 -16.64 1.07 2.32
C VAL A 105 -15.67 1.85 3.20
N ALA A 106 -15.52 3.16 3.01
CA ALA A 106 -14.68 4.01 3.85
C ALA A 106 -15.17 4.03 5.30
N VAL A 107 -16.47 4.28 5.53
CA VAL A 107 -17.06 4.31 6.89
C VAL A 107 -16.91 2.94 7.57
N VAL A 108 -17.27 1.85 6.87
CA VAL A 108 -17.13 0.50 7.42
C VAL A 108 -15.68 0.19 7.77
N SER A 109 -14.72 0.60 6.93
CA SER A 109 -13.30 0.40 7.23
C SER A 109 -12.84 1.21 8.45
N ILE A 110 -13.28 2.46 8.61
CA ILE A 110 -12.95 3.29 9.78
C ILE A 110 -13.48 2.62 11.05
N VAL A 111 -14.77 2.26 11.05
CA VAL A 111 -15.42 1.62 12.19
C VAL A 111 -14.73 0.30 12.52
N ALA A 112 -14.49 -0.56 11.53
CA ALA A 112 -13.85 -1.85 11.73
C ALA A 112 -12.43 -1.71 12.28
N ASP A 113 -11.60 -0.82 11.74
CA ASP A 113 -10.21 -0.62 12.21
C ASP A 113 -10.19 -0.09 13.65
N VAL A 114 -11.05 0.88 13.99
CA VAL A 114 -11.13 1.45 15.34
C VAL A 114 -11.65 0.42 16.34
N VAL A 115 -12.75 -0.28 16.02
CA VAL A 115 -13.31 -1.34 16.86
C VAL A 115 -12.31 -2.47 17.05
N ALA A 116 -11.57 -2.87 16.01
CA ALA A 116 -10.52 -3.87 16.13
C ALA A 116 -9.42 -3.43 17.09
N ALA A 117 -8.97 -2.18 17.00
CA ALA A 117 -7.95 -1.61 17.87
C ALA A 117 -8.43 -1.58 19.34
N PHE A 118 -9.68 -1.14 19.59
CA PHE A 118 -10.29 -1.19 20.93
C PHE A 118 -10.43 -2.61 21.47
N ALA A 119 -10.72 -3.59 20.61
CA ALA A 119 -10.77 -5.00 20.97
C ALA A 119 -9.38 -5.64 21.15
N GLY A 120 -8.31 -4.83 21.22
CA GLY A 120 -6.94 -5.27 21.50
C GLY A 120 -6.19 -5.81 20.29
N ARG A 121 -6.79 -5.85 19.09
CA ARG A 121 -6.15 -6.39 17.89
C ARG A 121 -4.96 -5.51 17.51
N GLY A 122 -3.77 -6.13 17.42
CA GLY A 122 -2.55 -5.45 17.02
C GLY A 122 -1.92 -4.59 18.11
N THR A 123 -2.40 -4.69 19.36
CA THR A 123 -1.70 -4.11 20.52
C THR A 123 -0.48 -4.94 20.89
N ILE A 124 0.49 -4.32 21.55
CA ILE A 124 1.66 -5.02 22.10
C ILE A 124 1.23 -6.02 23.17
N ALA A 125 0.24 -5.67 24.01
CA ALA A 125 -0.31 -6.57 25.02
C ALA A 125 -0.86 -7.88 24.43
N ALA A 126 -1.56 -7.82 23.29
CA ALA A 126 -2.02 -9.02 22.57
C ALA A 126 -0.88 -9.82 21.91
N GLN A 127 0.31 -9.22 21.72
CA GLN A 127 1.53 -9.92 21.29
C GLN A 127 2.28 -10.55 22.48
N LEU A 128 2.17 -9.96 23.67
CA LEU A 128 2.82 -10.40 24.91
C LEU A 128 2.05 -11.52 25.62
N ALA A 129 0.72 -11.44 25.64
CA ALA A 129 -0.11 -12.42 26.31
C ALA A 129 -0.49 -13.52 25.33
N ALA A 130 0.32 -14.59 25.30
CA ALA A 130 0.12 -15.77 24.47
C ALA A 130 -1.23 -16.49 24.68
N GLU A 131 -2.03 -16.05 25.68
CA GLU A 131 -3.27 -16.69 26.14
C GLU A 131 -4.53 -15.83 26.01
N VAL A 132 -4.45 -14.60 25.47
CA VAL A 132 -5.66 -13.77 25.33
C VAL A 132 -6.47 -14.26 24.13
N THR A 133 -7.55 -14.99 24.41
CA THR A 133 -8.54 -15.40 23.41
C THR A 133 -8.96 -14.17 22.59
N PRO A 134 -8.75 -14.17 21.25
CA PRO A 134 -9.13 -13.03 20.43
C PRO A 134 -10.62 -12.75 20.60
N SER A 135 -10.97 -11.51 20.95
CA SER A 135 -12.37 -11.11 21.03
C SER A 135 -13.10 -11.47 19.72
N PRO A 136 -14.30 -12.09 19.76
CA PRO A 136 -15.09 -12.38 18.56
C PRO A 136 -15.30 -11.15 17.69
N VAL A 137 -15.40 -9.97 18.32
CA VAL A 137 -15.51 -8.67 17.65
C VAL A 137 -14.25 -8.36 16.83
N ALA A 138 -13.06 -8.63 17.36
CA ALA A 138 -11.79 -8.48 16.64
C ALA A 138 -11.67 -9.47 15.46
N GLY A 139 -12.30 -10.63 15.58
CA GLY A 139 -12.43 -11.60 14.50
C GLY A 139 -13.29 -11.07 13.34
N VAL A 140 -14.49 -10.58 13.64
CA VAL A 140 -15.41 -10.02 12.63
C VAL A 140 -14.81 -8.78 11.97
N ALA A 141 -14.22 -7.87 12.75
CA ALA A 141 -13.56 -6.68 12.22
C ALA A 141 -12.40 -7.03 11.26
N ALA A 142 -11.75 -8.18 11.46
CA ALA A 142 -10.70 -8.68 10.57
C ALA A 142 -11.19 -8.96 9.14
N LEU A 143 -12.48 -9.23 8.95
CA LEU A 143 -13.05 -9.49 7.62
C LEU A 143 -13.03 -8.24 6.73
N PHE A 144 -12.97 -7.06 7.34
CA PHE A 144 -12.87 -5.77 6.68
C PHE A 144 -11.43 -5.28 6.59
N PHE A 145 -10.47 -6.10 7.01
CA PHE A 145 -9.05 -5.80 6.90
C PHE A 145 -8.70 -5.55 5.42
N GLY A 146 -8.17 -4.36 5.13
CA GLY A 146 -7.85 -3.92 3.77
C GLY A 146 -8.92 -3.07 3.06
N TRP A 147 -10.11 -2.91 3.65
CA TRP A 147 -11.15 -2.06 3.06
C TRP A 147 -10.74 -0.59 2.96
N LYS A 148 -9.80 -0.10 3.78
CA LYS A 148 -9.20 1.23 3.63
C LYS A 148 -8.51 1.43 2.29
N TYR A 149 -7.84 0.39 1.77
CA TYR A 149 -7.18 0.44 0.46
C TYR A 149 -8.21 0.35 -0.67
N LEU A 150 -9.26 -0.44 -0.48
CA LEU A 150 -10.41 -0.54 -1.37
C LEU A 150 -11.15 0.80 -1.47
N ALA A 151 -11.41 1.45 -0.34
CA ALA A 151 -12.04 2.78 -0.26
C ALA A 151 -11.23 3.80 -1.06
N VAL A 152 -9.92 3.87 -0.85
CA VAL A 152 -9.01 4.75 -1.62
C VAL A 152 -9.12 4.48 -3.12
N ALA A 153 -9.08 3.21 -3.53
CA ALA A 153 -9.20 2.83 -4.93
C ALA A 153 -10.55 3.26 -5.54
N LEU A 154 -11.66 3.03 -4.83
CA LEU A 154 -13.00 3.39 -5.32
C LEU A 154 -13.22 4.91 -5.36
N LEU A 155 -12.69 5.65 -4.38
CA LEU A 155 -12.73 7.12 -4.37
C LEU A 155 -11.92 7.69 -5.54
N LEU A 156 -10.71 7.18 -5.77
CA LEU A 156 -9.90 7.57 -6.94
C LEU A 156 -10.62 7.23 -8.25
N TYR A 157 -11.21 6.05 -8.35
CA TYR A 157 -11.99 5.66 -9.52
C TYR A 157 -13.16 6.62 -9.76
N ALA A 158 -13.91 6.99 -8.70
CA ALA A 158 -15.01 7.95 -8.80
C ALA A 158 -14.54 9.33 -9.31
N VAL A 159 -13.41 9.84 -8.80
CA VAL A 159 -12.82 11.10 -9.28
C VAL A 159 -12.38 11.00 -10.74
N LEU A 160 -11.68 9.91 -11.11
CA LEU A 160 -11.21 9.69 -12.48
C LEU A 160 -12.35 9.58 -13.51
N ARG A 161 -13.56 9.24 -13.07
CA ARG A 161 -14.76 9.13 -13.89
C ARG A 161 -15.65 10.37 -13.81
N GLY A 162 -15.20 11.44 -13.14
CA GLY A 162 -15.96 12.68 -12.98
C GLY A 162 -17.18 12.57 -12.07
N GLN A 163 -17.28 11.48 -11.27
CA GLN A 163 -18.41 11.23 -10.36
C GLN A 163 -18.23 11.96 -9.02
N ALA A 164 -17.00 12.38 -8.71
CA ALA A 164 -16.66 13.12 -7.53
C ALA A 164 -15.59 14.16 -7.85
N GLN A 165 -15.60 15.27 -7.12
CA GLN A 165 -14.54 16.26 -7.18
C GLN A 165 -13.30 15.77 -6.42
N ALA A 166 -12.11 16.23 -6.82
CA ALA A 166 -10.87 15.92 -6.12
C ALA A 166 -10.91 16.33 -4.62
N GLY A 167 -11.59 17.44 -4.30
CA GLY A 167 -11.81 17.86 -2.90
C GLY A 167 -12.54 16.81 -2.06
N SER A 168 -13.49 16.07 -2.63
CA SER A 168 -14.14 14.95 -1.94
C SER A 168 -13.18 13.80 -1.68
N PHE A 169 -12.28 13.48 -2.60
CA PHE A 169 -11.22 12.50 -2.35
C PHE A 169 -10.34 12.93 -1.17
N TYR A 170 -9.87 14.19 -1.16
CA TYR A 170 -9.02 14.68 -0.07
C TYR A 170 -9.72 14.62 1.30
N ARG A 171 -11.00 14.99 1.38
CA ARG A 171 -11.78 14.90 2.62
C ARG A 171 -11.88 13.46 3.15
N TRP A 172 -12.24 12.51 2.28
CA TRP A 172 -12.34 11.11 2.68
C TRP A 172 -10.98 10.46 2.99
N ALA A 173 -9.94 10.81 2.22
CA ALA A 173 -8.58 10.39 2.51
C ALA A 173 -8.11 10.94 3.87
N ALA A 174 -8.39 12.20 4.19
CA ALA A 174 -8.09 12.78 5.49
C ALA A 174 -8.81 12.06 6.63
N GLY A 175 -10.10 11.73 6.46
CA GLY A 175 -10.86 10.94 7.43
C GLY A 175 -10.28 9.54 7.66
N LEU A 176 -9.88 8.84 6.58
CA LEU A 176 -9.21 7.54 6.68
C LEU A 176 -7.83 7.66 7.36
N ILE A 177 -7.05 8.68 7.04
CA ILE A 177 -5.75 8.95 7.68
C ILE A 177 -5.94 9.22 9.18
N ALA A 178 -6.92 10.06 9.56
CA ALA A 178 -7.23 10.33 10.95
C ALA A 178 -7.62 9.05 11.71
N ALA A 179 -8.39 8.15 11.10
CA ALA A 179 -8.70 6.85 11.67
C ALA A 179 -7.45 5.99 11.87
N GLN A 180 -6.51 5.97 10.91
CA GLN A 180 -5.24 5.25 11.08
C GLN A 180 -4.37 5.85 12.19
N LEU A 181 -4.36 7.18 12.34
CA LEU A 181 -3.68 7.84 13.47
C LEU A 181 -4.30 7.48 14.81
N ALA A 182 -5.63 7.42 14.89
CA ALA A 182 -6.33 6.96 16.09
C ALA A 182 -6.00 5.50 16.41
N VAL A 183 -6.00 4.61 15.41
CA VAL A 183 -5.56 3.21 15.57
C VAL A 183 -4.11 3.13 16.05
N ALA A 184 -3.20 3.93 15.50
CA ALA A 184 -1.82 3.97 15.93
C ALA A 184 -1.65 4.46 17.37
N ALA A 185 -2.46 5.43 17.80
CA ALA A 185 -2.50 5.87 19.18
C ALA A 185 -3.01 4.77 20.11
N LEU A 186 -4.08 4.06 19.73
CA LEU A 186 -4.65 2.96 20.52
C LEU A 186 -3.73 1.72 20.60
N THR A 187 -2.93 1.47 19.57
CA THR A 187 -2.05 0.28 19.49
C THR A 187 -0.60 0.56 19.84
N ALA A 188 -0.19 1.83 19.90
CA ALA A 188 1.20 2.28 19.99
C ALA A 188 2.12 1.79 18.84
N ILE A 189 1.54 1.58 17.64
CA ILE A 189 2.25 1.13 16.43
C ILE A 189 2.02 2.11 15.28
N THR A 190 3.08 2.79 14.86
CA THR A 190 3.02 3.85 13.83
C THR A 190 3.33 3.35 12.41
N ALA A 191 3.99 2.21 12.24
CA ALA A 191 4.38 1.67 10.94
C ALA A 191 3.20 1.47 9.96
N PRO A 192 2.01 0.95 10.38
CA PRO A 192 0.85 0.84 9.50
C PRO A 192 0.36 2.18 8.93
N VAL A 193 0.51 3.28 9.67
CA VAL A 193 0.14 4.63 9.20
C VAL A 193 1.06 5.06 8.08
N ALA A 194 2.38 4.91 8.26
CA ALA A 194 3.37 5.24 7.24
C ALA A 194 3.13 4.43 5.96
N ALA A 195 2.89 3.12 6.09
CA ALA A 195 2.53 2.25 4.97
C ALA A 195 1.25 2.75 4.26
N TYR A 196 0.21 3.08 5.01
CA TYR A 196 -1.06 3.59 4.47
C TYR A 196 -0.87 4.91 3.71
N LEU A 197 -0.11 5.86 4.27
CA LEU A 197 0.19 7.14 3.62
C LEU A 197 0.93 6.94 2.29
N VAL A 198 1.88 6.00 2.24
CA VAL A 198 2.57 5.64 0.99
C VAL A 198 1.59 5.09 -0.04
N VAL A 199 0.64 4.24 0.35
CA VAL A 199 -0.38 3.72 -0.58
C VAL A 199 -1.27 4.84 -1.12
N VAL A 200 -1.75 5.74 -0.26
CA VAL A 200 -2.58 6.89 -0.68
C VAL A 200 -1.80 7.79 -1.65
N ALA A 201 -0.54 8.10 -1.32
CA ALA A 201 0.33 8.91 -2.18
C ALA A 201 0.62 8.21 -3.51
N ALA A 202 0.96 6.92 -3.49
CA ALA A 202 1.24 6.12 -4.67
C ALA A 202 0.01 6.02 -5.59
N ALA A 203 -1.13 5.59 -5.06
CA ALA A 203 -2.36 5.45 -5.83
C ALA A 203 -2.84 6.80 -6.37
N GLY A 204 -2.78 7.85 -5.55
CA GLY A 204 -3.15 9.21 -5.94
C GLY A 204 -2.26 9.80 -7.02
N THR A 205 -0.95 9.58 -6.97
CA THR A 205 0.01 10.07 -7.97
C THR A 205 -0.07 9.28 -9.28
N VAL A 206 -0.18 7.95 -9.22
CA VAL A 206 -0.38 7.07 -10.38
C VAL A 206 -1.69 7.40 -11.10
N ALA A 207 -2.75 7.67 -10.34
CA ALA A 207 -4.03 8.14 -10.87
C ALA A 207 -3.95 9.58 -11.42
N GLY A 208 -2.96 10.38 -11.00
CA GLY A 208 -2.82 11.78 -11.37
C GLY A 208 -3.75 12.73 -10.61
N VAL A 209 -4.38 12.26 -9.52
CA VAL A 209 -5.23 13.07 -8.63
C VAL A 209 -4.37 13.87 -7.64
N VAL A 210 -3.30 13.26 -7.14
CA VAL A 210 -2.34 13.87 -6.21
C VAL A 210 -1.10 14.33 -6.97
N ARG A 211 -0.70 15.59 -6.79
CA ARG A 211 0.54 16.13 -7.38
C ARG A 211 1.74 15.67 -6.56
N GLY A 212 2.85 15.38 -7.23
CA GLY A 212 4.10 15.00 -6.56
C GLY A 212 4.59 16.05 -5.54
N THR A 213 4.34 17.34 -5.81
CA THR A 213 4.64 18.43 -4.86
C THR A 213 3.91 18.29 -3.54
N HIS A 214 2.65 17.82 -3.54
CA HIS A 214 1.90 17.57 -2.29
C HIS A 214 2.49 16.38 -1.52
N VAL A 215 2.99 15.36 -2.22
CA VAL A 215 3.65 14.22 -1.57
C VAL A 215 4.95 14.65 -0.90
N VAL A 216 5.77 15.46 -1.60
CA VAL A 216 7.01 16.00 -1.03
C VAL A 216 6.71 16.91 0.18
N ALA A 217 5.71 17.79 0.08
CA ALA A 217 5.30 18.63 1.20
C ALA A 217 4.81 17.80 2.40
N ALA A 218 3.96 16.80 2.17
CA ALA A 218 3.46 15.91 3.22
C ALA A 218 4.59 15.12 3.90
N LEU A 219 5.57 14.66 3.13
CA LEU A 219 6.76 13.99 3.64
C LEU A 219 7.61 14.93 4.51
N ALA A 220 7.84 16.17 4.06
CA ALA A 220 8.57 17.16 4.85
C ALA A 220 7.86 17.44 6.18
N VAL A 221 6.53 17.61 6.16
CA VAL A 221 5.72 17.75 7.37
C VAL A 221 5.84 16.52 8.27
N LEU A 222 5.80 15.31 7.72
CA LEU A 222 5.95 14.09 8.49
C LEU A 222 7.32 14.00 9.18
N LEU A 223 8.40 14.36 8.48
CA LEU A 223 9.75 14.39 9.04
C LEU A 223 9.87 15.43 10.17
N LEU A 224 9.25 16.60 10.02
CA LEU A 224 9.20 17.62 11.06
C LEU A 224 8.42 17.16 12.29
N LEU A 225 7.31 16.44 12.10
CA LEU A 225 6.47 15.93 13.19
C LEU A 225 7.01 14.63 13.82
N TRP A 226 7.97 13.97 13.18
CA TRP A 226 8.44 12.65 13.59
C TRP A 226 8.95 12.57 15.04
N PRO A 227 9.78 13.52 15.54
CA PRO A 227 10.22 13.50 16.93
C PRO A 227 9.05 13.54 17.93
N GLY A 228 8.05 14.39 17.67
CA GLY A 228 6.85 14.50 18.51
C GLY A 228 5.99 13.23 18.47
N LEU A 229 5.81 12.64 17.28
CA LEU A 229 5.11 11.35 17.13
C LEU A 229 5.84 10.21 17.84
N PHE A 230 7.17 10.24 17.85
CA PHE A 230 7.97 9.24 18.55
C PHE A 230 7.88 9.37 20.08
N ALA A 231 7.97 10.60 20.60
CA ALA A 231 7.76 10.88 22.02
C ALA A 231 6.38 10.43 22.49
N LEU A 232 5.32 10.84 21.77
CA LEU A 232 3.95 10.43 22.07
C LEU A 232 3.79 8.90 22.08
N ARG A 233 4.37 8.20 21.09
CA ARG A 233 4.35 6.73 21.06
C ARG A 233 5.01 6.12 22.30
N ASN A 234 6.13 6.69 22.74
CA ASN A 234 6.85 6.19 23.91
C ASN A 234 6.06 6.46 25.20
N ASP A 235 5.43 7.63 25.33
CA ASP A 235 4.55 7.95 26.47
C ASP A 235 3.38 6.95 26.57
N ILE A 236 2.73 6.64 25.43
CA ILE A 236 1.66 5.64 25.38
C ILE A 236 2.17 4.25 25.79
N ARG A 237 3.38 3.86 25.34
CA ARG A 237 3.99 2.57 25.71
C ARG A 237 4.29 2.48 27.20
N LEU A 238 4.89 3.53 27.76
CA LEU A 238 5.18 3.61 29.20
C LEU A 238 3.89 3.55 30.03
N ALA A 239 2.86 4.31 29.64
CA ALA A 239 1.54 4.26 30.29
C ALA A 239 0.89 2.87 30.20
N GLY A 240 1.15 2.13 29.12
CA GLY A 240 0.70 0.75 28.92
C GLY A 240 1.61 -0.32 29.54
N GLY A 241 2.62 0.04 30.34
CA GLY A 241 3.53 -0.90 31.01
C GLY A 241 4.53 -1.58 30.08
N VAL A 242 4.72 -1.08 28.85
CA VAL A 242 5.70 -1.60 27.90
C VAL A 242 7.01 -0.85 28.09
N PRO A 243 8.13 -1.53 28.40
CA PRO A 243 9.41 -0.86 28.58
C PRO A 243 9.84 -0.15 27.30
N VAL A 244 10.31 1.09 27.45
CA VAL A 244 10.88 1.89 26.38
C VAL A 244 12.35 2.10 26.67
N ASP A 245 13.17 1.78 25.68
CA ASP A 245 14.60 2.07 25.72
C ASP A 245 14.82 3.57 25.51
N THR A 246 15.27 4.26 26.57
CA THR A 246 15.55 5.70 26.58
C THR A 246 16.80 6.07 25.78
N THR A 247 17.64 5.09 25.42
CA THR A 247 18.85 5.31 24.61
C THR A 247 18.55 5.41 23.12
N VAL A 248 17.36 4.98 22.67
CA VAL A 248 16.97 4.99 21.26
C VAL A 248 16.21 6.28 20.93
N THR A 249 16.83 7.17 20.16
CA THR A 249 16.22 8.44 19.76
C THR A 249 15.26 8.28 18.58
N ALA A 250 14.44 9.32 18.34
CA ALA A 250 13.59 9.39 17.14
C ALA A 250 14.41 9.31 15.85
N HIS A 251 15.62 9.86 15.87
CA HIS A 251 16.55 9.86 14.74
C HIS A 251 17.09 8.45 14.47
N ASP A 252 17.46 7.70 15.53
CA ASP A 252 17.94 6.33 15.39
C ASP A 252 16.88 5.41 14.78
N ARG A 253 15.59 5.70 15.02
CA ARG A 253 14.49 4.96 14.38
C ARG A 253 14.33 5.24 12.89
N LEU A 254 14.86 6.36 12.39
CA LEU A 254 14.91 6.66 10.95
C LEU A 254 16.16 6.09 10.28
N ARG A 255 17.11 5.53 11.04
CA ARG A 255 18.30 4.83 10.52
C ARG A 255 17.96 3.45 9.97
N LEU A 256 17.11 3.42 8.93
CA LEU A 256 16.73 2.18 8.25
C LEU A 256 17.89 1.58 7.43
N ASP A 257 18.91 2.39 7.14
CA ASP A 257 20.20 1.93 6.63
C ASP A 257 20.84 0.91 7.57
N LEU A 258 20.86 1.19 8.88
CA LEU A 258 21.39 0.25 9.87
C LEU A 258 20.57 -1.03 9.95
N GLN A 259 19.25 -0.95 9.70
CA GLN A 259 18.41 -2.14 9.67
C GLN A 259 18.74 -3.04 8.47
N MET A 260 19.04 -2.45 7.32
CA MET A 260 19.45 -3.18 6.12
C MET A 260 20.88 -3.71 6.24
N ALA A 261 21.80 -2.92 6.81
CA ALA A 261 23.21 -3.31 7.02
C ALA A 261 23.35 -4.55 7.90
N ARG A 262 22.49 -4.70 8.92
CA ARG A 262 22.45 -5.89 9.79
C ARG A 262 22.28 -7.22 9.05
N LEU A 263 21.88 -7.23 7.79
CA LEU A 263 21.75 -8.45 6.98
C LEU A 263 23.09 -9.00 6.49
N GLU A 264 24.09 -8.14 6.30
CA GLU A 264 25.37 -8.50 5.67
C GLU A 264 26.11 -9.68 6.33
N PRO A 265 26.21 -9.80 7.67
CA PRO A 265 26.96 -10.88 8.28
C PRO A 265 26.24 -12.24 8.27
N TYR A 266 24.96 -12.29 7.87
CA TYR A 266 24.18 -13.53 7.91
C TYR A 266 24.31 -14.35 6.62
N THR A 267 24.39 -15.66 6.77
CA THR A 267 24.29 -16.61 5.65
C THR A 267 22.84 -16.62 5.11
N VAL A 268 22.69 -16.39 3.81
CA VAL A 268 21.40 -16.40 3.11
C VAL A 268 21.39 -17.45 2.00
N PRO A 269 20.24 -18.09 1.69
CA PRO A 269 18.92 -17.92 2.32
C PRO A 269 18.85 -18.56 3.73
N ALA A 270 18.15 -17.89 4.64
CA ALA A 270 17.87 -18.39 5.98
C ALA A 270 16.48 -19.05 6.06
N ASP A 271 16.40 -20.16 6.79
CA ASP A 271 15.13 -20.80 7.13
C ASP A 271 14.76 -20.49 8.58
N VAL A 272 13.68 -19.73 8.75
CA VAL A 272 13.07 -19.39 10.04
C VAL A 272 11.72 -20.07 10.21
N GLY A 273 11.43 -21.09 9.39
CA GLY A 273 10.12 -21.72 9.27
C GLY A 273 9.10 -20.83 8.56
N GLN A 274 9.52 -19.95 7.65
CA GLN A 274 8.61 -19.14 6.85
C GLN A 274 7.59 -20.03 6.10
N PRO A 275 6.33 -19.58 5.90
CA PRO A 275 5.34 -20.41 5.24
C PRO A 275 5.68 -20.64 3.77
N ASP A 276 5.42 -21.86 3.30
CA ASP A 276 5.52 -22.19 1.88
C ASP A 276 4.39 -21.54 1.05
N LEU A 277 4.46 -21.66 -0.28
CA LEU A 277 3.45 -21.09 -1.19
C LEU A 277 2.05 -21.66 -0.97
N VAL A 278 1.93 -22.93 -0.58
CA VAL A 278 0.64 -23.59 -0.35
C VAL A 278 0.00 -23.01 0.92
N GLN A 279 0.79 -22.84 1.97
CA GLN A 279 0.40 -22.19 3.21
C GLN A 279 0.04 -20.73 2.96
N VAL A 280 0.81 -19.99 2.14
CA VAL A 280 0.46 -18.61 1.77
C VAL A 280 -0.93 -18.54 1.11
N VAL A 281 -1.23 -19.44 0.17
CA VAL A 281 -2.54 -19.50 -0.49
C VAL A 281 -3.64 -19.90 0.49
N ALA A 282 -3.45 -20.98 1.25
CA ALA A 282 -4.43 -21.45 2.22
C ALA A 282 -4.73 -20.39 3.29
N TYR A 283 -3.69 -19.71 3.77
CA TYR A 283 -3.82 -18.68 4.81
C TYR A 283 -4.47 -17.40 4.27
N GLY A 284 -4.27 -17.13 2.99
CA GLY A 284 -4.79 -15.98 2.27
C GLY A 284 -6.26 -16.09 1.88
N LEU A 285 -6.70 -17.28 1.47
CA LEU A 285 -8.06 -17.52 0.99
C LEU A 285 -9.07 -17.74 2.11
N VAL A 286 -8.66 -18.33 3.23
CA VAL A 286 -9.53 -18.62 4.37
C VAL A 286 -9.24 -17.63 5.50
N PRO A 287 -10.15 -16.68 5.79
CA PRO A 287 -10.05 -15.82 6.96
C PRO A 287 -9.92 -16.63 8.24
N ARG A 288 -9.09 -16.19 9.18
CA ARG A 288 -8.87 -16.91 10.45
C ARG A 288 -10.14 -17.14 11.26
N VAL A 289 -11.15 -16.25 11.15
CA VAL A 289 -12.46 -16.45 11.78
C VAL A 289 -13.15 -17.75 11.35
N LEU A 290 -12.89 -18.21 10.12
CA LEU A 290 -13.45 -19.45 9.58
C LEU A 290 -12.54 -20.67 9.82
N ALA A 291 -11.37 -20.47 10.43
CA ALA A 291 -10.39 -21.50 10.74
C ALA A 291 -9.68 -21.16 12.07
N PRO A 292 -10.37 -21.27 13.22
CA PRO A 292 -9.88 -20.79 14.52
C PRO A 292 -8.65 -21.55 15.02
N ASP A 293 -8.57 -22.86 14.73
CA ASP A 293 -7.46 -23.74 15.17
C ASP A 293 -6.17 -23.53 14.37
N ARG A 294 -6.18 -22.62 13.38
CA ARG A 294 -5.01 -22.32 12.57
C ARG A 294 -3.95 -21.57 13.38
N SER A 295 -2.70 -22.02 13.26
CA SER A 295 -1.57 -21.37 13.90
C SER A 295 -1.35 -19.94 13.39
N THR A 296 -0.83 -19.08 14.26
CA THR A 296 -0.41 -17.72 13.90
C THR A 296 0.86 -17.78 13.06
N ILE A 297 0.83 -17.09 11.93
CA ILE A 297 2.04 -16.78 11.17
C ILE A 297 2.47 -15.36 11.54
N SER A 298 3.73 -15.23 11.93
CA SER A 298 4.42 -13.97 12.12
C SER A 298 5.87 -14.17 11.73
N THR A 299 6.15 -14.08 10.43
CA THR A 299 7.53 -14.28 9.93
C THR A 299 8.46 -13.23 10.50
N GLY A 300 7.97 -12.01 10.71
CA GLY A 300 8.74 -10.95 11.37
C GLY A 300 9.15 -11.30 12.80
N ALA A 301 8.29 -11.95 13.60
CA ALA A 301 8.67 -12.41 14.94
C ALA A 301 9.69 -13.56 14.88
N ARG A 302 9.55 -14.47 13.91
CA ARG A 302 10.50 -15.58 13.69
C ARG A 302 11.88 -15.07 13.27
N ILE A 303 11.93 -14.06 12.39
CA ILE A 303 13.17 -13.34 12.05
C ILE A 303 13.76 -12.71 13.32
N ASN A 304 12.98 -11.99 14.12
CA ASN A 304 13.50 -11.39 15.35
C ASN A 304 14.12 -12.43 16.29
N GLN A 305 13.44 -13.56 16.50
CA GLN A 305 13.93 -14.66 17.33
C GLN A 305 15.20 -15.29 16.77
N TYR A 306 15.28 -15.50 15.45
CA TYR A 306 16.48 -15.99 14.78
C TYR A 306 17.68 -15.06 15.01
N LEU A 307 17.45 -13.75 15.04
CA LEU A 307 18.48 -12.74 15.30
C LEU A 307 18.83 -12.60 16.80
N GLY A 308 18.28 -13.46 17.67
CA GLY A 308 18.50 -13.43 19.13
C GLY A 308 17.60 -12.46 19.90
N GLY A 309 16.59 -11.88 19.25
CA GLY A 309 15.60 -11.02 19.90
C GLY A 309 14.52 -11.81 20.66
N SER A 310 13.79 -11.13 21.55
CA SER A 310 12.70 -11.74 22.32
C SER A 310 11.46 -12.03 21.47
N ALA A 311 10.65 -13.02 21.87
CA ALA A 311 9.34 -13.29 21.26
C ALA A 311 8.35 -12.10 21.37
N THR A 312 8.65 -11.16 22.26
CA THR A 312 7.85 -10.00 22.63
C THR A 312 8.17 -8.74 21.82
N SER A 313 9.20 -8.80 20.97
CA SER A 313 9.58 -7.76 20.03
C SER A 313 9.37 -8.25 18.60
N SER A 314 8.85 -7.37 17.74
CA SER A 314 8.79 -7.62 16.30
C SER A 314 9.77 -6.69 15.60
N TYR A 315 11.04 -7.07 15.60
CA TYR A 315 12.02 -6.51 14.68
C TYR A 315 12.03 -7.36 13.41
N SER A 316 11.79 -6.72 12.26
CA SER A 316 11.88 -7.34 10.95
C SER A 316 12.58 -6.35 10.03
N PHE A 317 13.28 -6.86 9.03
CA PHE A 317 13.91 -6.03 8.02
C PHE A 317 12.84 -5.31 7.18
N LEU A 318 13.29 -4.37 6.33
CA LEU A 318 12.43 -3.85 5.26
C LEU A 318 12.11 -4.96 4.24
N SER A 319 11.14 -4.72 3.36
CA SER A 319 10.68 -5.74 2.41
C SER A 319 11.81 -6.31 1.54
N ILE A 320 12.69 -5.46 0.98
CA ILE A 320 13.90 -5.93 0.26
C ILE A 320 14.76 -6.82 1.15
N GLY A 321 14.96 -6.41 2.40
CA GLY A 321 15.77 -7.15 3.37
C GLY A 321 15.17 -8.51 3.73
N ASN A 322 13.87 -8.58 3.97
CA ASN A 322 13.17 -9.83 4.29
C ASN A 322 13.26 -10.83 3.11
N VAL A 323 13.04 -10.36 1.88
CA VAL A 323 13.15 -11.23 0.69
C VAL A 323 14.59 -11.69 0.49
N TYR A 324 15.58 -10.80 0.64
CA TYR A 324 16.99 -11.17 0.55
C TYR A 324 17.39 -12.19 1.62
N PHE A 325 16.95 -11.99 2.86
CA PHE A 325 17.27 -12.86 3.97
C PHE A 325 16.72 -14.28 3.74
N LEU A 326 15.47 -14.40 3.28
CA LEU A 326 14.80 -15.69 3.14
C LEU A 326 15.06 -16.40 1.81
N ASP A 327 15.29 -15.66 0.72
CA ASP A 327 15.40 -16.22 -0.65
C ASP A 327 16.64 -15.75 -1.43
N GLY A 328 17.52 -14.96 -0.81
CA GLY A 328 18.73 -14.43 -1.45
C GLY A 328 18.47 -13.40 -2.55
N LEU A 329 19.52 -13.06 -3.32
CA LEU A 329 19.42 -12.09 -4.43
C LEU A 329 18.46 -12.54 -5.54
N GLY A 330 18.42 -13.85 -5.82
CA GLY A 330 17.49 -14.42 -6.79
C GLY A 330 16.03 -14.16 -6.39
N GLY A 331 15.71 -14.36 -5.10
CA GLY A 331 14.42 -14.02 -4.53
C GLY A 331 14.03 -12.56 -4.73
N VAL A 332 14.96 -11.62 -4.45
CA VAL A 332 14.72 -10.18 -4.66
C VAL A 332 14.32 -9.89 -6.10
N ILE A 333 15.06 -10.45 -7.08
CA ILE A 333 14.78 -10.24 -8.51
C ILE A 333 13.42 -10.81 -8.89
N VAL A 334 13.13 -12.06 -8.50
CA VAL A 334 11.87 -12.72 -8.86
C VAL A 334 10.68 -12.03 -8.20
N PHE A 335 10.78 -11.72 -6.91
CA PHE A 335 9.71 -11.11 -6.13
C PHE A 335 9.35 -9.71 -6.65
N PHE A 336 10.33 -8.80 -6.71
CA PHE A 336 10.07 -7.43 -7.17
C PHE A 336 9.72 -7.40 -8.66
N GLY A 337 10.29 -8.29 -9.48
CA GLY A 337 9.93 -8.43 -10.89
C GLY A 337 8.47 -8.87 -11.05
N LEU A 338 8.03 -9.93 -10.37
CA LEU A 338 6.66 -10.43 -10.50
C LEU A 338 5.62 -9.40 -10.06
N TRP A 339 5.79 -8.83 -8.87
CA TRP A 339 4.82 -7.88 -8.32
C TRP A 339 4.80 -6.55 -9.06
N THR A 340 5.95 -6.10 -9.58
CA THR A 340 6.00 -4.93 -10.47
C THR A 340 5.29 -5.22 -11.79
N ALA A 341 5.53 -6.39 -12.39
CA ALA A 341 4.84 -6.77 -13.63
C ALA A 341 3.32 -6.75 -13.44
N LEU A 342 2.84 -7.33 -12.33
CA LEU A 342 1.43 -7.30 -11.98
C LEU A 342 0.91 -5.87 -11.79
N ALA A 343 1.59 -5.03 -11.01
CA ALA A 343 1.18 -3.64 -10.79
C ALA A 343 1.09 -2.82 -12.09
N VAL A 344 2.06 -3.01 -13.00
CA VAL A 344 2.07 -2.35 -14.32
C VAL A 344 0.94 -2.88 -15.20
N LEU A 345 0.68 -4.19 -15.20
CA LEU A 345 -0.44 -4.78 -15.93
C LEU A 345 -1.79 -4.25 -15.41
N LEU A 346 -1.96 -4.14 -14.09
CA LEU A 346 -3.18 -3.63 -13.45
C LEU A 346 -3.44 -2.14 -13.77
N THR A 347 -2.38 -1.34 -13.96
CA THR A 347 -2.49 0.08 -14.30
C THR A 347 -2.45 0.37 -15.81
N SER A 348 -2.02 -0.60 -16.63
CA SER A 348 -1.88 -0.44 -18.08
C SER A 348 -3.20 -0.06 -18.77
N ARG A 349 -3.16 0.83 -19.77
CA ARG A 349 -4.38 1.26 -20.49
C ARG A 349 -4.71 0.44 -21.74
N VAL A 350 -4.12 -0.77 -21.88
CA VAL A 350 -4.25 -1.60 -23.09
C VAL A 350 -5.70 -1.90 -23.46
N ARG A 351 -6.57 -2.04 -22.45
CA ARG A 351 -8.01 -2.31 -22.60
C ARG A 351 -8.87 -1.13 -22.14
N GLY A 352 -8.34 0.10 -22.20
CA GLY A 352 -8.99 1.31 -21.68
C GLY A 352 -8.55 1.68 -20.25
N ALA A 353 -9.20 2.70 -19.68
CA ALA A 353 -8.92 3.16 -18.32
C ALA A 353 -9.12 2.03 -17.29
N PRO A 354 -8.28 1.94 -16.24
CA PRO A 354 -8.43 0.90 -15.22
C PRO A 354 -9.81 0.99 -14.55
N GLY A 355 -10.52 -0.14 -14.52
CA GLY A 355 -11.78 -0.28 -13.79
C GLY A 355 -11.58 -0.27 -12.28
N PRO A 356 -12.68 -0.24 -11.49
CA PRO A 356 -12.61 -0.18 -10.03
C PRO A 356 -11.87 -1.39 -9.44
N VAL A 357 -12.10 -2.59 -9.99
CA VAL A 357 -11.42 -3.83 -9.58
C VAL A 357 -9.91 -3.73 -9.81
N ARG A 358 -9.48 -3.30 -11.01
CA ARG A 358 -8.06 -3.19 -11.35
C ARG A 358 -7.33 -2.18 -10.47
N LEU A 359 -7.97 -1.05 -10.18
CA LEU A 359 -7.41 -0.04 -9.27
C LEU A 359 -7.35 -0.53 -7.83
N SER A 360 -8.33 -1.31 -7.39
CA SER A 360 -8.36 -1.93 -6.05
C SER A 360 -7.23 -2.95 -5.88
N LEU A 361 -7.08 -3.86 -6.85
CA LEU A 361 -5.98 -4.83 -6.87
C LEU A 361 -4.62 -4.13 -6.89
N PHE A 362 -4.50 -3.02 -7.65
CA PHE A 362 -3.27 -2.22 -7.64
C PHE A 362 -2.98 -1.66 -6.24
N CYS A 363 -3.98 -1.07 -5.57
CA CYS A 363 -3.81 -0.60 -4.19
C CYS A 363 -3.43 -1.74 -3.23
N PHE A 364 -4.00 -2.94 -3.39
CA PHE A 364 -3.63 -4.11 -2.56
C PHE A 364 -2.18 -4.53 -2.78
N VAL A 365 -1.73 -4.62 -4.04
CA VAL A 365 -0.34 -4.96 -4.37
C VAL A 365 0.63 -3.93 -3.78
N VAL A 366 0.32 -2.63 -3.87
CA VAL A 366 1.13 -1.56 -3.27
C VAL A 366 1.10 -1.59 -1.75
N ALA A 367 -0.04 -1.94 -1.15
CA ALA A 367 -0.21 -2.03 0.30
C ALA A 367 0.40 -3.28 0.93
N GLY A 368 0.56 -4.35 0.16
CA GLY A 368 1.18 -5.59 0.61
C GLY A 368 2.59 -5.75 0.04
N PRO A 369 2.82 -6.64 -0.95
CA PRO A 369 4.14 -7.02 -1.43
C PRO A 369 5.05 -5.87 -1.85
N LEU A 370 4.51 -4.81 -2.46
CA LEU A 370 5.32 -3.67 -2.91
C LEU A 370 5.47 -2.57 -1.86
N CYS A 371 4.88 -2.72 -0.68
CA CYS A 371 5.08 -1.78 0.41
C CYS A 371 6.50 -1.95 0.98
N TRP A 372 7.23 -0.85 1.16
CA TRP A 372 8.61 -0.87 1.61
C TRP A 372 8.79 -1.45 3.02
N SER A 373 7.77 -1.32 3.87
CA SER A 373 7.72 -1.88 5.23
C SER A 373 6.99 -3.22 5.30
N SER A 374 6.83 -3.93 4.18
CA SER A 374 6.13 -5.22 4.16
C SER A 374 6.99 -6.35 4.73
N THR A 375 6.38 -7.19 5.56
CA THR A 375 6.98 -8.45 6.03
C THR A 375 6.68 -9.54 5.00
N TYR A 376 7.72 -10.01 4.32
CA TYR A 376 7.64 -11.15 3.41
C TYR A 376 7.77 -12.47 4.21
N PRO A 377 6.98 -13.52 3.90
CA PRO A 377 5.88 -13.60 2.93
C PRO A 377 4.49 -13.21 3.49
N ASP A 378 4.38 -12.78 4.75
CA ASP A 378 3.10 -12.46 5.43
C ASP A 378 2.21 -11.48 4.62
N MET A 379 2.81 -10.54 3.92
CA MET A 379 2.08 -9.55 3.12
C MET A 379 1.51 -10.10 1.80
N MET A 380 1.96 -11.27 1.34
CA MET A 380 1.30 -12.00 0.26
C MET A 380 -0.02 -12.60 0.74
N ILE A 381 -0.03 -13.15 1.97
CA ILE A 381 -1.25 -13.62 2.63
C ILE A 381 -2.24 -12.45 2.77
N ALA A 382 -1.76 -11.29 3.24
CA ALA A 382 -2.59 -10.11 3.40
C ALA A 382 -3.24 -9.66 2.08
N VAL A 383 -2.52 -9.69 0.94
CA VAL A 383 -3.10 -9.32 -0.37
C VAL A 383 -4.20 -10.26 -0.82
N LEU A 384 -4.03 -11.56 -0.59
CA LEU A 384 -5.10 -12.53 -0.86
C LEU A 384 -6.32 -12.24 0.02
N GLN A 385 -6.11 -11.97 1.31
CA GLN A 385 -7.19 -11.61 2.24
C GLN A 385 -7.89 -10.32 1.83
N TYR A 386 -7.15 -9.28 1.43
CA TYR A 386 -7.72 -8.02 0.91
C TYR A 386 -8.58 -8.29 -0.34
N THR A 387 -8.13 -9.18 -1.21
CA THR A 387 -8.84 -9.53 -2.44
C THR A 387 -10.14 -10.28 -2.13
N VAL A 388 -10.11 -11.27 -1.23
CA VAL A 388 -11.29 -12.00 -0.78
C VAL A 388 -12.27 -11.08 -0.07
N ALA A 389 -11.78 -10.23 0.84
CA ALA A 389 -12.57 -9.25 1.57
C ALA A 389 -13.26 -8.23 0.66
N ALA A 390 -12.72 -7.96 -0.54
CA ALA A 390 -13.29 -7.04 -1.51
C ALA A 390 -14.38 -7.66 -2.41
N LEU A 391 -14.51 -8.99 -2.46
CA LEU A 391 -15.47 -9.69 -3.32
C LEU A 391 -16.92 -9.23 -3.11
N PRO A 392 -17.44 -9.07 -1.87
CA PRO A 392 -18.81 -8.59 -1.65
C PRO A 392 -19.04 -7.20 -2.27
N VAL A 393 -18.06 -6.31 -2.15
CA VAL A 393 -18.14 -4.96 -2.71
C VAL A 393 -18.13 -5.01 -4.25
N PHE A 394 -17.29 -5.86 -4.85
CA PHE A 394 -17.29 -6.04 -6.29
C PHE A 394 -18.60 -6.66 -6.81
N PHE A 395 -19.20 -7.56 -6.05
CA PHE A 395 -20.52 -8.11 -6.35
C PHE A 395 -21.59 -7.00 -6.32
N VAL A 396 -21.62 -6.16 -5.28
CA VAL A 396 -22.53 -5.01 -5.18
C VAL A 396 -22.34 -4.05 -6.36
N LEU A 397 -21.09 -3.73 -6.74
CA LEU A 397 -20.79 -2.89 -7.89
C LEU A 397 -21.24 -3.52 -9.22
N ARG A 398 -21.23 -4.84 -9.34
CA ARG A 398 -21.73 -5.55 -10.53
C ARG A 398 -23.26 -5.55 -10.56
N ALA A 399 -23.91 -5.86 -9.44
CA ALA A 399 -25.37 -5.91 -9.33
C ALA A 399 -25.99 -4.53 -9.61
N THR A 400 -25.43 -3.47 -9.03
CA THR A 400 -25.90 -2.08 -9.24
C THR A 400 -25.82 -1.62 -10.70
N ARG A 401 -24.84 -2.12 -11.46
CA ARG A 401 -24.73 -1.86 -12.92
C ARG A 401 -25.77 -2.63 -13.73
N ALA A 402 -26.03 -3.89 -13.38
CA ALA A 402 -27.01 -4.72 -14.09
C ALA A 402 -28.42 -4.11 -14.00
N VAL A 403 -28.82 -3.67 -12.79
CA VAL A 403 -30.11 -3.01 -12.55
C VAL A 403 -30.23 -1.71 -13.36
N ALA A 404 -29.17 -0.89 -13.40
CA ALA A 404 -29.18 0.35 -14.18
C ALA A 404 -29.27 0.09 -15.70
N GLY A 405 -28.66 -0.98 -16.20
CA GLY A 405 -28.76 -1.41 -17.60
C GLY A 405 -30.17 -1.85 -17.99
N GLN A 406 -30.82 -2.65 -17.14
CA GLN A 406 -32.20 -3.09 -17.35
C GLN A 406 -33.20 -1.93 -17.32
N ALA A 407 -33.04 -0.97 -16.40
CA ALA A 407 -33.89 0.22 -16.34
C ALA A 407 -33.79 1.07 -17.62
N ARG A 408 -32.60 1.20 -18.21
CA ARG A 408 -32.41 1.92 -19.47
C ARG A 408 -33.00 1.19 -20.68
N HIS A 409 -32.87 -0.13 -20.73
CA HIS A 409 -33.49 -0.93 -21.80
C HIS A 409 -35.03 -0.86 -21.77
N ARG A 410 -35.64 -0.76 -20.58
CA ARG A 410 -37.08 -0.58 -20.43
C ARG A 410 -37.58 0.83 -20.73
N ALA A 411 -36.70 1.83 -20.70
CA ALA A 411 -37.04 3.23 -20.94
C ALA A 411 -36.75 3.69 -22.39
N ALA A 412 -36.17 2.83 -23.23
CA ALA A 412 -36.01 3.11 -24.65
C ALA A 412 -37.38 2.96 -25.34
N PRO A 413 -37.90 4.00 -26.02
CA PRO A 413 -39.13 3.86 -26.79
C PRO A 413 -38.92 2.81 -27.90
N ALA A 414 -39.93 1.96 -28.08
CA ALA A 414 -39.95 0.88 -29.06
C ALA A 414 -39.87 1.39 -30.50
#